data_AF-A0A7J7KTM7-F1
#
_entry.id   AF-A0A7J7KTM7-F1
#
_cell.length_a   1.000
_cell.length_b   1.000
_cell.length_c   1.000
_cell.angle_alpha   90.00
_cell.angle_beta   90.00
_cell.angle_gamma   90.00
#
_symmetry.space_group_name_H-M   'P 1'
#
loop_
_entity.id
_entity.type
_entity.pdbx_description
1 polymer ?
#
loop_
_entity_poly.entity_id
_entity_poly.type
_entity_poly.pdbx_seq_one_letter_code
_entity_poly.pdbx_strand_id
1 'polypeptide(L)'
;MRRSCHVRFKECGKLIEQMEMGDMFSQQNELCANSFVENVKCQSEHCTSEMIKFAKSICETSENLLGNAPCRYAVIALGSIARSEATPYSDLEYAFLIEPNSDKSYFLRLAVDTYFRISNLGETPLKYYYIEELYDNYRSTSDEAKEKLWFVDKGPSGFKIDGLLPKAGNIPTGNGLSENTLILTVNELMDRYISSVNQTDVTEVAGLSDLLFSTVLIHSHDEEKGGSALLKDFKTQKHDFETNFIELKIQRHQLEEMRMKRLIMDIKSFDYCPGNINEDMRNLKVKADIFRYPTIMAHNIRIALNMDGV
;
A
#
# COMPACT_ATOMS: atom_id res chain seq x y z
N MET A 1 -16.61 2.15 27.06
CA MET A 1 -15.30 1.85 26.42
C MET A 1 -14.27 2.97 26.60
N ARG A 2 -14.44 4.18 26.03
CA ARG A 2 -13.42 5.26 26.08
C ARG A 2 -12.90 5.63 27.49
N ARG A 3 -13.77 5.76 28.50
CA ARG A 3 -13.36 6.04 29.90
C ARG A 3 -12.53 4.92 30.55
N SER A 4 -12.78 3.66 30.18
CA SER A 4 -12.04 2.51 30.74
C SER A 4 -10.66 2.37 30.09
N CYS A 5 -10.54 2.64 28.79
CA CYS A 5 -9.24 2.76 28.13
C CYS A 5 -8.40 3.91 28.71
N HIS A 6 -9.03 5.05 29.01
CA HIS A 6 -8.37 6.24 29.59
C HIS A 6 -7.70 5.98 30.94
N VAL A 7 -8.39 5.26 31.83
CA VAL A 7 -7.85 4.90 33.16
C VAL A 7 -6.66 3.95 33.01
N ARG A 8 -6.81 2.90 32.19
CA ARG A 8 -5.73 1.94 31.91
C ARG A 8 -4.51 2.58 31.26
N PHE A 9 -4.70 3.53 30.35
CA PHE A 9 -3.59 4.22 29.68
C PHE A 9 -2.79 5.08 30.66
N LYS A 10 -3.47 5.77 31.60
CA LYS A 10 -2.81 6.53 32.67
C LYS A 10 -2.06 5.63 33.65
N GLU A 11 -2.59 4.45 33.94
CA GLU A 11 -1.89 3.45 34.75
C GLU A 11 -0.64 2.93 34.03
N CYS A 12 -0.71 2.63 32.73
CA CYS A 12 0.45 2.24 31.93
C CYS A 12 1.51 3.34 31.87
N GLY A 13 1.13 4.61 31.69
CA GLY A 13 2.07 5.74 31.66
C GLY A 13 2.88 5.86 32.96
N LYS A 14 2.20 5.76 34.11
CA LYS A 14 2.87 5.76 35.43
C LYS A 14 3.80 4.58 35.65
N LEU A 15 3.45 3.41 35.11
CA LEU A 15 4.31 2.22 35.18
C LEU A 15 5.58 2.40 34.33
N ILE A 16 5.47 3.03 33.16
CA ILE A 16 6.61 3.31 32.27
C ILE A 16 7.55 4.36 32.89
N GLU A 17 7.01 5.42 33.51
CA GLU A 17 7.81 6.44 34.22
C GLU A 17 8.58 5.87 35.41
N GLN A 18 8.13 4.75 35.98
CA GLN A 18 8.74 4.08 37.13
C GLN A 18 9.66 2.91 36.72
N MET A 19 9.72 2.55 35.45
CA MET A 19 10.58 1.47 34.95
C MET A 19 12.01 1.95 34.77
N GLU A 20 12.97 1.22 35.33
CA GLU A 20 14.38 1.44 35.01
C GLU A 20 14.72 0.90 33.61
N MET A 21 15.76 1.45 32.97
CA MET A 21 16.16 1.04 31.62
C MET A 21 16.46 -0.47 31.53
N GLY A 22 17.00 -1.06 32.60
CA GLY A 22 17.26 -2.50 32.69
C GLY A 22 15.99 -3.36 32.76
N ASP A 23 14.91 -2.84 33.36
CA ASP A 23 13.62 -3.53 33.41
C ASP A 23 12.92 -3.46 32.05
N MET A 24 13.04 -2.32 31.37
CA MET A 24 12.44 -2.06 30.06
C MET A 24 12.96 -3.05 28.99
N PHE A 25 14.25 -3.38 29.05
CA PHE A 25 14.90 -4.40 28.19
C PHE A 25 15.12 -5.74 28.91
N SER A 26 14.32 -6.04 29.93
CA SER A 26 14.37 -7.36 30.58
C SER A 26 14.01 -8.47 29.58
N GLN A 27 14.57 -9.66 29.80
CA GLN A 27 14.29 -10.85 28.97
C GLN A 27 12.78 -11.14 28.86
N GLN A 28 12.02 -10.89 29.93
CA GLN A 28 10.57 -11.07 29.92
C GLN A 28 9.86 -10.07 29.00
N ASN A 29 10.28 -8.80 29.03
CA ASN A 29 9.72 -7.77 28.14
C ASN A 29 10.11 -8.00 26.69
N GLU A 30 11.33 -8.48 26.43
CA GLU A 30 11.77 -8.90 25.10
C GLU A 30 10.90 -10.05 24.56
N LEU A 31 10.62 -11.08 25.36
CA LEU A 31 9.73 -12.17 24.98
C LEU A 31 8.30 -11.69 24.69
N CYS A 32 7.77 -10.80 25.52
CA CYS A 32 6.45 -10.19 25.29
C CYS A 32 6.42 -9.36 24.00
N ALA A 33 7.47 -8.57 23.74
CA ALA A 33 7.58 -7.77 22.52
C ALA A 33 7.67 -8.66 21.27
N ASN A 34 8.48 -9.71 21.31
CA ASN A 34 8.61 -10.68 20.22
C ASN A 34 7.27 -11.36 19.93
N SER A 35 6.59 -11.86 20.97
CA SER A 35 5.26 -12.48 20.82
C SER A 35 4.23 -11.51 20.25
N PHE A 36 4.25 -10.24 20.67
CA PHE A 36 3.37 -9.21 20.11
C PHE A 36 3.63 -8.99 18.62
N VAL A 37 4.90 -8.83 18.22
CA VAL A 37 5.30 -8.63 16.82
C VAL A 37 4.89 -9.84 15.96
N GLU A 38 5.12 -11.06 16.44
CA GLU A 38 4.72 -12.29 15.75
C GLU A 38 3.20 -12.36 15.55
N ASN A 39 2.42 -12.03 16.59
CA ASN A 39 0.96 -12.02 16.49
C ASN A 39 0.45 -10.95 15.52
N VAL A 40 1.03 -9.75 15.52
CA VAL A 40 0.68 -8.69 14.57
C VAL A 40 1.00 -9.14 13.15
N LYS A 41 2.19 -9.71 12.92
CA LYS A 41 2.60 -10.23 11.61
C LYS A 41 1.65 -11.31 11.11
N CYS A 42 1.32 -12.30 11.96
CA CYS A 42 0.39 -13.37 11.61
C CYS A 42 -0.99 -12.81 11.23
N GLN A 43 -1.47 -11.78 11.94
CA GLN A 43 -2.72 -11.14 11.57
C GLN A 43 -2.61 -10.38 10.24
N SER A 44 -1.52 -9.65 10.01
CA SER A 44 -1.33 -8.93 8.74
C SER A 44 -1.26 -9.89 7.55
N GLU A 45 -0.61 -11.05 7.71
CA GLU A 45 -0.58 -12.13 6.71
C GLU A 45 -1.97 -12.72 6.46
N HIS A 46 -2.74 -12.97 7.53
CA HIS A 46 -4.11 -13.45 7.41
C HIS A 46 -5.00 -12.44 6.68
N CYS A 47 -4.97 -11.16 7.07
CA CYS A 47 -5.68 -10.08 6.39
C CYS A 47 -5.29 -10.01 4.91
N THR A 48 -3.99 -10.09 4.61
CA THR A 48 -3.48 -10.09 3.23
C THR A 48 -4.07 -11.25 2.43
N SER A 49 -4.06 -12.47 2.98
CA SER A 49 -4.60 -13.64 2.30
C SER A 49 -6.10 -13.50 2.01
N GLU A 50 -6.89 -13.04 2.97
CA GLU A 50 -8.33 -12.86 2.79
C GLU A 50 -8.65 -11.73 1.81
N MET A 51 -7.90 -10.63 1.83
CA MET A 51 -8.05 -9.53 0.87
C MET A 51 -7.73 -9.98 -0.57
N ILE A 52 -6.70 -10.82 -0.76
CA ILE A 52 -6.37 -11.40 -2.08
C ILE A 52 -7.48 -12.32 -2.55
N LYS A 53 -7.99 -13.22 -1.70
CA LYS A 53 -9.11 -14.12 -2.05
C LYS A 53 -10.37 -13.33 -2.42
N PHE A 54 -10.67 -12.29 -1.66
CA PHE A 54 -11.79 -11.41 -1.93
C PHE A 54 -11.61 -10.71 -3.29
N ALA A 55 -10.48 -10.05 -3.53
CA ALA A 55 -10.19 -9.38 -4.80
C ALA A 55 -10.22 -10.35 -5.99
N LYS A 56 -9.72 -11.59 -5.81
CA LYS A 56 -9.80 -12.66 -6.81
C LYS A 56 -11.25 -12.99 -7.16
N SER A 57 -12.10 -13.19 -6.15
CA SER A 57 -13.53 -13.48 -6.39
C SER A 57 -14.25 -12.37 -7.18
N ILE A 58 -13.87 -11.11 -6.96
CA ILE A 58 -14.38 -9.97 -7.73
C ILE A 58 -13.89 -10.01 -9.18
N CYS A 59 -12.61 -10.32 -9.41
CA CYS A 59 -12.04 -10.47 -10.74
C CYS A 59 -12.72 -11.59 -11.53
N GLU A 60 -12.88 -12.78 -10.93
CA GLU A 60 -13.56 -13.93 -11.52
C GLU A 60 -15.02 -13.62 -11.85
N THR A 61 -15.73 -12.93 -10.94
CA THR A 61 -17.13 -12.53 -11.17
C THR A 61 -17.25 -11.55 -12.36
N SER A 62 -16.31 -10.61 -12.46
CA SER A 62 -16.30 -9.60 -13.53
C SER A 62 -15.92 -10.21 -14.88
N GLU A 63 -14.96 -11.14 -14.88
CA GLU A 63 -14.59 -11.92 -16.07
C GLU A 63 -15.75 -12.79 -16.56
N ASN A 64 -16.42 -13.51 -15.65
CA ASN A 64 -17.61 -14.30 -16.00
C ASN A 64 -18.74 -13.46 -16.61
N LEU A 65 -18.87 -12.19 -16.22
CA LEU A 65 -19.83 -11.26 -16.80
C LEU A 65 -19.42 -10.81 -18.22
N LEU A 66 -18.14 -10.51 -18.43
CA LEU A 66 -17.63 -9.95 -19.68
C LEU A 66 -17.30 -11.00 -20.75
N GLY A 67 -17.20 -12.27 -20.35
CA GLY A 67 -16.78 -13.37 -21.20
C GLY A 67 -15.26 -13.53 -21.21
N ASN A 68 -14.76 -14.44 -22.06
CA ASN A 68 -13.33 -14.77 -22.09
C ASN A 68 -12.47 -13.56 -22.47
N ALA A 69 -11.34 -13.41 -21.78
CA ALA A 69 -10.36 -12.40 -22.12
C ALA A 69 -9.77 -12.64 -23.53
N PRO A 70 -9.49 -11.57 -24.29
CA PRO A 70 -8.98 -11.67 -25.66
C PRO A 70 -7.51 -12.11 -25.71
N CYS A 71 -6.81 -12.09 -24.59
CA CYS A 71 -5.38 -12.38 -24.48
C CYS A 71 -5.01 -12.71 -23.03
N ARG A 72 -3.74 -13.05 -22.78
CA ARG A 72 -3.27 -13.30 -21.41
C ARG A 72 -3.23 -11.99 -20.63
N TYR A 73 -3.65 -12.06 -19.38
CA TYR A 73 -3.55 -10.96 -18.43
C TYR A 73 -3.38 -11.48 -17.02
N ALA A 74 -2.90 -10.60 -16.15
CA ALA A 74 -2.85 -10.82 -14.71
C ALA A 74 -3.37 -9.61 -13.96
N VAL A 75 -3.94 -9.84 -12.79
CA VAL A 75 -4.27 -8.82 -11.81
C VAL A 75 -3.28 -8.95 -10.68
N ILE A 76 -2.55 -7.88 -10.38
CA ILE A 76 -1.53 -7.84 -9.34
C ILE A 76 -1.96 -6.89 -8.23
N ALA A 77 -1.80 -7.33 -6.98
CA ALA A 77 -1.85 -6.45 -5.83
C ALA A 77 -0.48 -5.78 -5.64
N LEU A 78 -0.54 -4.56 -5.12
CA LEU A 78 0.58 -3.70 -4.81
C LEU A 78 0.53 -3.28 -3.33
N GLY A 79 1.47 -2.44 -2.92
CA GLY A 79 1.37 -1.74 -1.64
C GLY A 79 1.30 -2.67 -0.43
N SER A 80 0.38 -2.39 0.49
CA SER A 80 0.34 -3.10 1.78
C SER A 80 0.03 -4.58 1.64
N ILE A 81 -0.80 -4.94 0.65
CA ILE A 81 -1.14 -6.33 0.35
C ILE A 81 0.07 -7.06 -0.22
N ALA A 82 0.79 -6.45 -1.17
CA ALA A 82 1.96 -7.08 -1.76
C ALA A 82 3.12 -7.28 -0.77
N ARG A 83 3.18 -6.47 0.29
CA ARG A 83 4.18 -6.59 1.36
C ARG A 83 3.77 -7.56 2.49
N SER A 84 2.57 -8.14 2.44
CA SER A 84 1.99 -8.92 3.54
C SER A 84 1.81 -8.12 4.84
N GLU A 85 1.50 -6.83 4.69
CA GLU A 85 1.30 -5.86 5.77
C GLU A 85 -0.15 -5.34 5.80
N ALA A 86 -1.05 -6.01 5.10
CA ALA A 86 -2.43 -5.56 5.01
C ALA A 86 -3.12 -5.65 6.37
N THR A 87 -4.02 -4.71 6.62
CA THR A 87 -4.83 -4.64 7.84
C THR A 87 -6.31 -4.68 7.45
N PRO A 88 -7.24 -4.90 8.38
CA PRO A 88 -8.67 -4.80 8.08
C PRO A 88 -9.13 -3.43 7.54
N TYR A 89 -8.25 -2.41 7.60
CA TYR A 89 -8.51 -1.05 7.13
C TYR A 89 -7.58 -0.66 5.98
N SER A 90 -6.88 -1.62 5.37
CA SER A 90 -5.99 -1.36 4.24
C SER A 90 -6.77 -1.08 2.98
N ASP A 91 -6.20 -0.19 2.18
CA ASP A 91 -6.69 0.10 0.84
C ASP A 91 -6.21 -1.05 -0.10
N LEU A 92 -6.98 -1.36 -1.14
CA LEU A 92 -6.65 -2.30 -2.19
C LEU A 92 -5.98 -1.53 -3.33
N GLU A 93 -4.66 -1.64 -3.40
CA GLU A 93 -3.86 -1.16 -4.52
C GLU A 93 -3.65 -2.30 -5.53
N TYR A 94 -4.12 -2.15 -6.77
CA TYR A 94 -3.97 -3.19 -7.79
C TYR A 94 -3.83 -2.64 -9.21
N ALA A 95 -3.34 -3.50 -10.11
CA ALA A 95 -3.27 -3.25 -11.55
C ALA A 95 -3.52 -4.50 -12.38
N PHE A 96 -3.96 -4.29 -13.61
CA PHE A 96 -4.01 -5.25 -14.69
C PHE A 96 -2.72 -5.17 -15.51
N LEU A 97 -1.98 -6.28 -15.55
CA LEU A 97 -0.92 -6.53 -16.51
C LEU A 97 -1.51 -7.22 -17.74
N ILE A 98 -1.33 -6.64 -18.92
CA ILE A 98 -1.84 -7.16 -20.18
C ILE A 98 -0.72 -7.38 -21.20
N GLU A 99 -0.96 -8.26 -22.17
CA GLU A 99 -0.05 -8.42 -23.31
C GLU A 99 0.03 -7.13 -24.16
N PRO A 100 1.19 -6.84 -24.78
CA PRO A 100 1.31 -5.70 -25.70
C PRO A 100 0.40 -5.88 -26.91
N ASN A 101 -0.06 -4.77 -27.49
CA ASN A 101 -0.96 -4.74 -28.66
C ASN A 101 -2.35 -5.40 -28.47
N SER A 102 -2.76 -5.64 -27.23
CA SER A 102 -4.09 -6.14 -26.90
C SER A 102 -5.15 -5.06 -27.10
N ASP A 103 -6.38 -5.47 -27.46
CA ASP A 103 -7.53 -4.57 -27.41
C ASP A 103 -7.80 -4.18 -25.94
N LYS A 104 -7.47 -2.93 -25.60
CA LYS A 104 -7.68 -2.37 -24.25
C LYS A 104 -9.16 -2.25 -23.88
N SER A 105 -10.10 -2.36 -24.83
CA SER A 105 -11.53 -2.18 -24.57
C SER A 105 -12.09 -3.22 -23.58
N TYR A 106 -11.67 -4.48 -23.69
CA TYR A 106 -12.07 -5.54 -22.76
C TYR A 106 -11.54 -5.27 -21.36
N PHE A 107 -10.24 -4.96 -21.25
CA PHE A 107 -9.59 -4.71 -19.96
C PHE A 107 -10.09 -3.44 -19.30
N LEU A 108 -10.47 -2.41 -20.07
CA LEU A 108 -11.12 -1.23 -19.55
C LEU A 108 -12.47 -1.56 -18.91
N ARG A 109 -13.30 -2.36 -19.58
CA ARG A 109 -14.58 -2.83 -19.01
C ARG A 109 -14.35 -3.68 -17.75
N LEU A 110 -13.35 -4.55 -17.77
CA LEU A 110 -12.99 -5.38 -16.61
C LEU A 110 -12.49 -4.54 -15.43
N ALA A 111 -11.61 -3.57 -15.69
CA ALA A 111 -11.10 -2.66 -14.68
C ALA A 111 -12.23 -1.81 -14.08
N VAL A 112 -13.13 -1.29 -14.91
CA VAL A 112 -14.29 -0.51 -14.47
C VAL A 112 -15.27 -1.35 -13.64
N ASP A 113 -15.62 -2.56 -14.08
CA ASP A 113 -16.56 -3.43 -13.34
C ASP A 113 -15.97 -3.87 -11.99
N THR A 114 -14.71 -4.31 -11.97
CA THR A 114 -14.03 -4.66 -10.70
C THR A 114 -13.96 -3.46 -9.76
N TYR A 115 -13.58 -2.28 -10.27
CA TYR A 115 -13.53 -1.04 -9.52
C TYR A 115 -14.88 -0.75 -8.87
N PHE A 116 -15.97 -0.75 -9.63
CA PHE A 116 -17.31 -0.49 -9.10
C PHE A 116 -17.82 -1.56 -8.14
N ARG A 117 -17.48 -2.84 -8.33
CA ARG A 117 -17.88 -3.90 -7.39
C ARG A 117 -17.24 -3.74 -6.02
N ILE A 118 -15.93 -3.48 -5.97
CA ILE A 118 -15.23 -3.21 -4.71
C ILE A 118 -15.81 -1.96 -4.05
N SER A 119 -16.11 -0.95 -4.86
CA SER A 119 -16.70 0.31 -4.44
C SER A 119 -18.08 0.18 -3.81
N ASN A 120 -18.90 -0.73 -4.35
CA ASN A 120 -20.25 -1.00 -3.87
C ASN A 120 -20.30 -1.65 -2.48
N LEU A 121 -19.15 -1.94 -1.86
CA LEU A 121 -19.09 -2.25 -0.43
C LEU A 121 -19.52 -1.05 0.44
N GLY A 122 -19.54 0.18 -0.12
CA GLY A 122 -19.99 1.39 0.58
C GLY A 122 -18.95 1.97 1.54
N GLU A 123 -17.70 1.51 1.45
CA GLU A 123 -16.61 1.91 2.33
C GLU A 123 -15.64 2.92 1.69
N THR A 124 -15.65 3.06 0.34
CA THR A 124 -14.91 4.09 -0.38
C THR A 124 -15.80 5.31 -0.64
N PRO A 125 -15.42 6.50 -0.14
CA PRO A 125 -16.18 7.72 -0.39
C PRO A 125 -16.29 8.08 -1.87
N LEU A 126 -17.47 8.52 -2.32
CA LEU A 126 -17.81 8.90 -3.71
C LEU A 126 -16.91 10.01 -4.26
N LYS A 127 -16.32 10.84 -3.39
CA LYS A 127 -15.33 11.84 -3.80
C LYS A 127 -14.09 11.24 -4.48
N TYR A 128 -13.79 9.96 -4.30
CA TYR A 128 -12.60 9.30 -4.89
C TYR A 128 -12.81 8.80 -6.33
N TYR A 129 -14.03 8.93 -6.89
CA TYR A 129 -14.45 8.33 -8.17
C TYR A 129 -14.30 9.21 -9.40
N TYR A 130 -13.70 10.40 -9.29
CA TYR A 130 -13.63 11.39 -10.37
C TYR A 130 -15.00 11.69 -11.01
N ILE A 131 -16.06 11.74 -10.19
CA ILE A 131 -17.39 12.18 -10.64
C ILE A 131 -17.32 13.71 -10.71
N GLU A 132 -17.38 14.27 -11.92
CA GLU A 132 -17.17 15.69 -12.20
C GLU A 132 -18.05 16.59 -11.31
N GLU A 133 -19.32 16.24 -11.17
CA GLU A 133 -20.33 16.96 -10.37
C GLU A 133 -20.05 16.93 -8.86
N LEU A 134 -19.25 15.97 -8.39
CA LEU A 134 -18.77 15.87 -7.01
C LEU A 134 -17.36 16.48 -6.83
N TYR A 135 -16.61 16.63 -7.93
CA TYR A 135 -15.18 16.91 -7.95
C TYR A 135 -14.82 18.40 -7.95
N ASP A 136 -15.63 19.26 -8.61
CA ASP A 136 -15.41 20.72 -8.68
C ASP A 136 -15.30 21.40 -7.30
N ASN A 137 -15.77 20.74 -6.24
CA ASN A 137 -15.77 21.24 -4.88
C ASN A 137 -14.55 20.82 -4.04
N TYR A 138 -13.72 19.89 -4.52
CA TYR A 138 -12.69 19.25 -3.69
C TYR A 138 -11.30 19.89 -3.79
N ARG A 139 -10.98 20.58 -4.91
CA ARG A 139 -9.63 21.08 -5.18
C ARG A 139 -9.40 22.54 -4.80
N SER A 140 -10.46 23.31 -4.57
CA SER A 140 -10.32 24.71 -4.16
C SER A 140 -10.24 24.82 -2.65
N THR A 141 -9.19 25.47 -2.17
CA THR A 141 -8.95 25.76 -0.76
C THR A 141 -9.69 27.01 -0.27
N SER A 142 -10.40 27.71 -1.17
CA SER A 142 -11.20 28.88 -0.82
C SER A 142 -12.42 28.48 0.01
N ASP A 143 -12.82 29.34 0.94
CA ASP A 143 -14.01 29.08 1.77
C ASP A 143 -15.29 29.06 0.92
N GLU A 144 -15.33 29.77 -0.22
CA GLU A 144 -16.40 29.69 -1.23
C GLU A 144 -16.54 28.30 -1.88
N ALA A 145 -15.45 27.53 -2.00
CA ALA A 145 -15.52 26.17 -2.55
C ALA A 145 -15.95 25.14 -1.51
N LYS A 146 -15.62 25.37 -0.22
CA LYS A 146 -16.12 24.54 0.88
C LYS A 146 -17.62 24.70 1.06
N GLU A 147 -18.19 25.88 0.81
CA GLU A 147 -19.64 26.11 0.79
C GLU A 147 -20.35 25.39 -0.38
N LYS A 148 -19.64 25.13 -1.48
CA LYS A 148 -20.18 24.39 -2.64
C LYS A 148 -20.14 22.87 -2.50
N LEU A 149 -19.53 22.31 -1.45
CA LEU A 149 -19.60 20.87 -1.12
C LEU A 149 -21.03 20.47 -0.73
N TRP A 150 -21.92 20.37 -1.72
CA TRP A 150 -23.34 20.03 -1.56
C TRP A 150 -23.56 18.57 -1.19
N PHE A 151 -22.53 17.74 -1.35
CA PHE A 151 -22.54 16.32 -1.00
C PHE A 151 -21.25 15.90 -0.30
N VAL A 152 -21.39 15.30 0.87
CA VAL A 152 -20.30 14.64 1.61
C VAL A 152 -20.85 13.33 2.13
N ASP A 153 -20.32 12.21 1.64
CA ASP A 153 -20.67 10.90 2.17
C ASP A 153 -19.81 10.56 3.40
N LYS A 154 -20.50 10.20 4.48
CA LYS A 154 -19.91 9.73 5.74
C LYS A 154 -20.10 8.22 5.85
N GLY A 155 -19.63 7.49 4.84
CA GLY A 155 -19.64 6.02 4.86
C GLY A 155 -18.71 5.47 5.95
N PRO A 156 -18.91 4.20 6.37
CA PRO A 156 -17.92 3.48 7.16
C PRO A 156 -16.57 3.49 6.45
N SER A 157 -15.47 3.46 7.20
CA SER A 157 -14.12 3.37 6.65
C SER A 157 -13.54 1.99 6.95
N GLY A 158 -13.28 1.19 5.92
CA GLY A 158 -12.66 -0.12 6.01
C GLY A 158 -11.86 -0.46 4.75
N PHE A 159 -12.24 -1.51 4.03
CA PHE A 159 -11.69 -1.96 2.76
C PHE A 159 -12.04 -0.98 1.64
N LYS A 160 -11.05 -0.18 1.23
CA LYS A 160 -11.23 0.86 0.20
C LYS A 160 -10.43 0.52 -1.03
N ILE A 161 -10.91 1.00 -2.17
CA ILE A 161 -10.10 1.12 -3.38
C ILE A 161 -9.44 2.51 -3.42
N ASP A 162 -8.20 2.56 -3.91
CA ASP A 162 -7.52 3.84 -4.10
C ASP A 162 -8.19 4.66 -5.22
N GLY A 163 -8.20 5.98 -5.07
CA GLY A 163 -8.93 6.88 -5.97
C GLY A 163 -8.25 7.04 -7.33
N LEU A 164 -9.03 7.17 -8.41
CA LEU A 164 -8.51 7.44 -9.75
C LEU A 164 -8.18 8.92 -10.02
N LEU A 165 -8.41 9.83 -9.04
CA LEU A 165 -8.18 11.27 -9.25
C LEU A 165 -6.69 11.59 -9.48
N PRO A 166 -6.36 12.63 -10.27
CA PRO A 166 -5.01 13.16 -10.32
C PRO A 166 -4.55 13.61 -8.92
N LYS A 167 -3.47 12.98 -8.42
CA LYS A 167 -2.93 13.12 -7.04
C LYS A 167 -3.74 12.42 -5.93
N ALA A 168 -4.76 11.63 -6.27
CA ALA A 168 -5.35 10.68 -5.34
C ALA A 168 -4.76 9.28 -5.58
N GLY A 169 -4.37 8.63 -4.49
CA GLY A 169 -4.02 7.21 -4.47
C GLY A 169 -2.61 6.88 -4.95
N ASN A 170 -2.05 5.84 -4.33
CA ASN A 170 -0.87 5.12 -4.80
C ASN A 170 -1.33 4.07 -5.84
N ILE A 171 -2.09 4.49 -6.85
CA ILE A 171 -2.31 3.62 -8.02
C ILE A 171 -0.97 3.56 -8.77
N PRO A 172 -0.59 2.45 -9.40
CA PRO A 172 0.68 2.33 -10.14
C PRO A 172 0.89 3.38 -11.25
N THR A 173 -0.14 4.14 -11.61
CA THR A 173 -0.05 5.30 -12.52
C THR A 173 -0.20 6.66 -11.85
N GLY A 174 -0.55 6.69 -10.57
CA GLY A 174 -0.77 7.89 -9.78
C GLY A 174 0.54 8.56 -9.44
N ASN A 175 0.82 9.70 -10.08
CA ASN A 175 1.82 10.70 -9.66
C ASN A 175 1.59 12.08 -10.30
N GLY A 176 0.33 12.43 -10.59
CA GLY A 176 -0.07 13.83 -10.79
C GLY A 176 0.23 14.49 -12.13
N LEU A 177 0.65 13.75 -13.17
CA LEU A 177 0.96 14.32 -14.51
C LEU A 177 0.21 13.68 -15.69
N SER A 178 -0.50 12.56 -15.50
CA SER A 178 -1.23 11.84 -16.57
C SER A 178 -2.56 11.25 -16.05
N GLU A 179 -3.46 10.86 -16.96
CA GLU A 179 -4.64 10.04 -16.63
C GLU A 179 -4.20 8.77 -15.88
N ASN A 180 -4.83 8.51 -14.74
CA ASN A 180 -4.59 7.29 -13.98
C ASN A 180 -5.25 6.11 -14.72
N THR A 181 -4.52 5.02 -14.91
CA THR A 181 -5.05 3.78 -15.47
C THR A 181 -4.68 2.60 -14.58
N LEU A 182 -5.62 1.67 -14.42
CA LEU A 182 -5.36 0.40 -13.76
C LEU A 182 -4.67 -0.59 -14.70
N ILE A 183 -4.53 -0.26 -15.99
CA ILE A 183 -4.12 -1.19 -17.04
C ILE A 183 -2.76 -0.79 -17.58
N LEU A 184 -1.81 -1.72 -17.52
CA LEU A 184 -0.43 -1.55 -17.92
C LEU A 184 0.09 -2.81 -18.62
N THR A 185 1.06 -2.65 -19.51
CA THR A 185 1.94 -3.72 -19.97
C THR A 185 3.11 -3.89 -18.99
N VAL A 186 3.84 -5.00 -19.10
CA VAL A 186 5.06 -5.22 -18.30
C VAL A 186 6.07 -4.09 -18.51
N ASN A 187 6.27 -3.65 -19.76
CA ASN A 187 7.19 -2.56 -20.10
C ASN A 187 6.73 -1.24 -19.49
N GLU A 188 5.44 -0.89 -19.59
CA GLU A 188 4.91 0.33 -18.97
C GLU A 188 5.08 0.29 -17.44
N LEU A 189 4.89 -0.86 -16.79
CA LEU A 189 5.13 -1.00 -15.35
C LEU A 189 6.62 -0.87 -15.00
N MET A 190 7.51 -1.44 -15.82
CA MET A 190 8.97 -1.31 -15.67
C MET A 190 9.44 0.13 -15.85
N ASP A 191 8.93 0.85 -16.85
CA ASP A 191 9.25 2.27 -17.07
C ASP A 191 8.88 3.12 -15.85
N ARG A 192 7.74 2.82 -15.21
CA ARG A 192 7.32 3.46 -13.96
C ARG A 192 8.25 3.11 -12.81
N TYR A 193 8.63 1.84 -12.69
CA TYR A 193 9.59 1.40 -11.68
C TYR A 193 10.94 2.13 -11.83
N ILE A 194 11.52 2.11 -13.03
CA ILE A 194 12.79 2.78 -13.35
C ILE A 194 12.70 4.27 -13.09
N SER A 195 11.61 4.92 -13.52
CA SER A 195 11.38 6.34 -13.26
C SER A 195 11.32 6.65 -11.77
N SER A 196 10.68 5.78 -10.98
CA SER A 196 10.58 5.94 -9.52
C SER A 196 11.91 5.76 -8.80
N VAL A 197 12.79 4.89 -9.31
CA VAL A 197 14.14 4.66 -8.77
C VAL A 197 15.08 5.84 -9.11
N ASN A 198 14.91 6.46 -10.27
CA ASN A 198 15.77 7.55 -10.73
C ASN A 198 15.38 8.94 -10.17
N GLN A 199 14.28 9.05 -9.41
CA GLN A 199 13.88 10.31 -8.80
C GLN A 199 14.74 10.64 -7.58
N THR A 200 15.32 11.84 -7.57
CA THR A 200 16.22 12.32 -6.50
C THR A 200 15.50 13.04 -5.36
N ASP A 201 14.23 13.42 -5.56
CA ASP A 201 13.44 14.12 -4.56
C ASP A 201 12.59 13.14 -3.74
N VAL A 202 13.05 12.89 -2.51
CA VAL A 202 12.42 11.97 -1.55
C VAL A 202 11.13 12.55 -0.95
N THR A 203 10.80 13.82 -1.23
CA THR A 203 9.71 14.53 -0.55
C THR A 203 8.33 14.35 -1.21
N GLU A 204 8.24 14.12 -2.52
CA GLU A 204 6.95 14.08 -3.25
C GLU A 204 6.62 12.76 -3.96
N VAL A 205 7.57 11.82 -4.12
CA VAL A 205 7.31 10.54 -4.82
C VAL A 205 7.60 9.30 -3.98
N ALA A 206 7.57 9.46 -2.66
CA ALA A 206 7.72 8.38 -1.69
C ALA A 206 6.56 7.36 -1.66
N GLY A 207 5.71 7.30 -2.69
CA GLY A 207 4.61 6.34 -2.80
C GLY A 207 4.85 5.27 -3.86
N LEU A 208 5.40 5.64 -5.03
CA LEU A 208 5.34 4.77 -6.21
C LEU A 208 6.46 3.72 -6.25
N SER A 209 7.68 4.04 -5.86
CA SER A 209 8.78 3.06 -5.80
C SER A 209 8.50 1.98 -4.76
N ASP A 210 8.08 2.36 -3.55
CA ASP A 210 7.67 1.44 -2.47
C ASP A 210 6.46 0.58 -2.87
N LEU A 211 5.52 1.17 -3.62
CA LEU A 211 4.35 0.47 -4.15
C LEU A 211 4.74 -0.58 -5.19
N LEU A 212 5.58 -0.20 -6.15
CA LEU A 212 6.00 -1.05 -7.27
C LEU A 212 7.09 -2.06 -6.90
N PHE A 213 7.75 -1.86 -5.74
CA PHE A 213 8.78 -2.76 -5.27
C PHE A 213 8.24 -4.17 -4.99
N SER A 214 7.07 -4.26 -4.37
CA SER A 214 6.43 -5.54 -4.04
C SER A 214 5.20 -5.75 -4.91
N THR A 215 5.09 -6.93 -5.51
CA THR A 215 3.92 -7.34 -6.31
C THR A 215 3.51 -8.77 -5.97
N VAL A 216 2.20 -8.99 -5.81
CA VAL A 216 1.62 -10.33 -5.57
C VAL A 216 0.46 -10.57 -6.53
N LEU A 217 0.30 -11.81 -6.97
CA LEU A 217 -0.78 -12.19 -7.90
C LEU A 217 -2.13 -12.20 -7.16
N ILE A 218 -3.13 -11.52 -7.72
CA ILE A 218 -4.54 -11.66 -7.32
C ILE A 218 -5.22 -12.70 -8.20
N HIS A 219 -5.12 -12.54 -9.51
CA HIS A 219 -5.83 -13.36 -10.49
C HIS A 219 -5.03 -13.44 -11.79
N SER A 220 -5.19 -14.51 -12.56
CA SER A 220 -4.61 -14.62 -13.89
C SER A 220 -5.49 -15.45 -14.81
N HIS A 221 -5.55 -15.06 -16.08
CA HIS A 221 -6.19 -15.88 -17.11
C HIS A 221 -5.43 -17.19 -17.40
N ASP A 222 -4.12 -17.21 -17.11
CA ASP A 222 -3.20 -18.32 -17.38
C ASP A 222 -2.79 -19.10 -16.12
N GLU A 223 -3.67 -19.23 -15.10
CA GLU A 223 -3.39 -19.99 -13.87
C GLU A 223 -3.20 -21.50 -14.12
N GLU A 224 -2.08 -21.90 -14.73
CA GLU A 224 -1.44 -23.19 -14.45
C GLU A 224 -0.62 -23.10 -13.15
N LYS A 225 -0.21 -24.25 -12.60
CA LYS A 225 0.37 -24.46 -11.25
C LYS A 225 1.63 -23.64 -10.86
N GLY A 226 1.99 -22.60 -11.59
CA GLY A 226 3.11 -21.69 -11.29
C GLY A 226 2.80 -20.19 -11.35
N GLY A 227 1.54 -19.75 -11.49
CA GLY A 227 1.17 -18.33 -11.56
C GLY A 227 1.42 -17.65 -12.91
N SER A 228 1.17 -16.34 -13.01
CA SER A 228 1.17 -15.58 -14.28
C SER A 228 2.52 -15.48 -14.99
N ALA A 229 2.53 -15.71 -16.31
CA ALA A 229 3.70 -15.46 -17.15
C ALA A 229 4.11 -13.97 -17.18
N LEU A 230 3.14 -13.05 -17.21
CA LEU A 230 3.39 -11.61 -17.23
C LEU A 230 4.01 -11.12 -15.92
N LEU A 231 3.53 -11.64 -14.78
CA LEU A 231 4.13 -11.31 -13.48
C LEU A 231 5.55 -11.84 -13.35
N LYS A 232 5.82 -13.04 -13.88
CA LYS A 232 7.18 -13.61 -13.92
C LYS A 232 8.10 -12.75 -14.76
N ASP A 233 7.67 -12.36 -15.95
CA ASP A 233 8.42 -11.47 -16.84
C ASP A 233 8.77 -10.13 -16.16
N PHE A 234 7.79 -9.49 -15.52
CA PHE A 234 8.03 -8.29 -14.72
C PHE A 234 9.08 -8.51 -13.62
N LYS A 235 8.97 -9.60 -12.83
CA LYS A 235 9.91 -9.90 -11.75
C LYS A 235 11.33 -10.15 -12.29
N THR A 236 11.45 -10.85 -13.41
CA THR A 236 12.75 -11.08 -14.08
C THR A 236 13.36 -9.78 -14.57
N GLN A 237 12.61 -8.95 -15.31
CA GLN A 237 13.10 -7.66 -15.81
C GLN A 237 13.51 -6.71 -14.67
N LYS A 238 12.73 -6.69 -13.59
CA LYS A 238 13.06 -5.92 -12.37
C LYS A 238 14.37 -6.41 -11.75
N HIS A 239 14.53 -7.71 -11.58
CA HIS A 239 15.74 -8.31 -11.01
C HIS A 239 16.98 -8.02 -11.88
N ASP A 240 16.86 -8.14 -13.19
CA ASP A 240 17.94 -7.85 -14.14
C ASP A 240 18.32 -6.37 -14.10
N PHE A 241 17.33 -5.47 -14.05
CA PHE A 241 17.57 -4.03 -13.89
C PHE A 241 18.32 -3.75 -12.59
N GLU A 242 17.86 -4.28 -11.45
CA GLU A 242 18.52 -4.07 -10.15
C GLU A 242 19.95 -4.62 -10.13
N THR A 243 20.18 -5.79 -10.71
CA THR A 243 21.50 -6.41 -10.78
C THR A 243 22.47 -5.58 -11.63
N ASN A 244 22.06 -5.16 -12.83
CA ASN A 244 22.87 -4.30 -13.69
C ASN A 244 23.11 -2.91 -13.08
N PHE A 245 22.11 -2.36 -12.38
CA PHE A 245 22.22 -1.10 -11.66
C PHE A 245 23.22 -1.18 -10.50
N ILE A 246 23.31 -2.33 -9.82
CA ILE A 246 24.28 -2.61 -8.75
C ILE A 246 25.72 -2.68 -9.30
N GLU A 247 25.93 -3.29 -10.47
CA GLU A 247 27.27 -3.43 -11.08
C GLU A 247 27.90 -2.09 -11.46
N LEU A 248 27.10 -1.06 -11.77
CA LEU A 248 27.58 0.27 -12.13
C LEU A 248 28.18 1.09 -10.96
N LYS A 249 28.17 0.57 -9.71
CA LYS A 249 28.74 1.11 -8.45
C LYS A 249 28.37 2.54 -8.02
N ILE A 250 28.13 3.46 -8.94
CA ILE A 250 27.90 4.89 -8.71
C ILE A 250 26.45 5.17 -8.27
N GLN A 251 25.51 4.28 -8.61
CA GLN A 251 24.08 4.45 -8.29
C GLN A 251 23.58 3.55 -7.14
N ARG A 252 24.35 2.54 -6.73
CA ARG A 252 24.03 1.68 -5.57
C ARG A 252 23.89 2.48 -4.27
N HIS A 253 24.81 3.42 -4.04
CA HIS A 253 24.75 4.32 -2.90
C HIS A 253 23.48 5.17 -2.92
N GLN A 254 23.01 5.59 -4.09
CA GLN A 254 21.78 6.40 -4.18
C GLN A 254 20.56 5.59 -3.77
N LEU A 255 20.41 4.35 -4.25
CA LEU A 255 19.29 3.49 -3.89
C LEU A 255 19.30 3.10 -2.40
N GLU A 256 20.46 2.70 -1.86
CA GLU A 256 20.61 2.40 -0.43
C GLU A 256 20.38 3.65 0.44
N GLU A 257 20.91 4.82 0.04
CA GLU A 257 20.71 6.10 0.73
C GLU A 257 19.24 6.55 0.69
N MET A 258 18.55 6.38 -0.44
CA MET A 258 17.11 6.63 -0.56
C MET A 258 16.31 5.73 0.40
N ARG A 259 16.62 4.42 0.43
CA ARG A 259 15.99 3.45 1.34
C ARG A 259 16.24 3.79 2.81
N MET A 260 17.46 4.22 3.16
CA MET A 260 17.79 4.63 4.51
C MET A 260 17.12 5.95 4.91
N LYS A 261 17.09 6.95 4.02
CA LYS A 261 16.33 8.19 4.23
C LYS A 261 14.85 7.90 4.48
N ARG A 262 14.28 6.92 3.76
CA ARG A 262 12.90 6.47 3.94
C ARG A 262 12.68 5.81 5.30
N LEU A 263 13.54 4.88 5.72
CA LEU A 263 13.48 4.31 7.06
C LEU A 263 13.51 5.40 8.15
N ILE A 264 14.37 6.41 7.99
CA ILE A 264 14.43 7.56 8.90
C ILE A 264 13.13 8.38 8.87
N MET A 265 12.54 8.61 7.70
CA MET A 265 11.26 9.33 7.56
C MET A 265 10.11 8.56 8.20
N ASP A 266 10.06 7.23 8.05
CA ASP A 266 9.04 6.39 8.68
C ASP A 266 9.21 6.41 10.20
N ILE A 267 10.44 6.24 10.72
CA ILE A 267 10.73 6.37 12.15
C ILE A 267 10.24 7.73 12.69
N LYS A 268 10.50 8.83 11.97
CA LYS A 268 10.03 10.17 12.34
C LYS A 268 8.50 10.32 12.24
N SER A 269 7.86 9.67 11.26
CA SER A 269 6.42 9.78 11.01
C SER A 269 5.59 8.98 12.01
N PHE A 270 6.10 7.83 12.45
CA PHE A 270 5.44 6.98 13.44
C PHE A 270 5.75 7.40 14.89
N ASP A 271 6.79 8.20 15.11
CA ASP A 271 7.15 8.92 16.34
C ASP A 271 6.90 8.13 17.63
N TYR A 272 7.71 7.09 17.83
CA TYR A 272 7.76 6.25 19.02
C TYR A 272 9.00 6.52 19.89
N CYS A 273 9.67 7.66 19.68
CA CYS A 273 10.81 8.04 20.51
C CYS A 273 10.30 8.35 21.93
N PRO A 274 10.87 7.73 22.99
CA PRO A 274 10.46 7.94 24.38
C PRO A 274 10.41 9.41 24.82
N GLY A 275 11.18 10.30 24.16
CA GLY A 275 11.23 11.74 24.44
C GLY A 275 10.15 12.60 23.77
N ASN A 276 9.30 12.06 22.90
CA ASN A 276 8.25 12.81 22.18
C ASN A 276 6.82 12.47 22.64
N ILE A 277 6.69 11.74 23.73
CA ILE A 277 5.41 11.59 24.41
C ILE A 277 5.11 12.94 25.07
N ASN A 278 4.48 13.85 24.31
CA ASN A 278 3.90 15.06 24.90
C ASN A 278 3.03 14.64 26.09
N GLU A 279 3.09 15.42 27.18
CA GLU A 279 2.41 15.16 28.46
C GLU A 279 0.88 14.94 28.33
N ASP A 280 0.31 15.27 27.16
CA ASP A 280 -1.08 14.99 26.80
C ASP A 280 -1.22 13.68 26.00
N MET A 281 -1.95 12.74 26.60
CA MET A 281 -2.43 11.46 26.04
C MET A 281 -2.62 11.49 24.51
N ARG A 282 -1.68 10.88 23.78
CA ARG A 282 -1.82 10.64 22.33
C ARG A 282 -2.95 9.62 22.09
N ASN A 283 -3.89 9.96 21.20
CA ASN A 283 -4.86 8.99 20.69
C ASN A 283 -4.11 7.92 19.88
N LEU A 284 -4.19 6.66 20.32
CA LEU A 284 -3.63 5.52 19.61
C LEU A 284 -4.28 5.38 18.23
N LYS A 285 -3.49 5.57 17.17
CA LYS A 285 -3.89 5.35 15.78
C LYS A 285 -3.62 3.91 15.40
N VAL A 286 -4.50 2.99 15.80
CA VAL A 286 -4.38 1.53 15.64
C VAL A 286 -3.70 1.09 14.32
N LYS A 287 -4.16 1.57 13.15
CA LYS A 287 -3.55 1.24 11.84
C LYS A 287 -2.07 1.66 11.77
N ALA A 288 -1.72 2.87 12.18
CA ALA A 288 -0.36 3.40 12.12
C ALA A 288 0.54 2.80 13.22
N ASP A 289 0.01 2.76 14.43
CA ASP A 289 0.76 2.56 15.68
C ASP A 289 0.94 1.06 16.02
N ILE A 290 -0.04 0.22 15.72
CA ILE A 290 0.01 -1.24 16.02
C ILE A 290 0.40 -2.03 14.78
N PHE A 291 -0.29 -1.78 13.67
CA PHE A 291 -0.15 -2.65 12.50
C PHE A 291 0.98 -2.21 11.58
N ARG A 292 1.11 -0.91 11.32
CA ARG A 292 1.98 -0.41 10.25
C ARG A 292 3.43 -0.20 10.71
N TYR A 293 3.65 0.36 11.90
CA TYR A 293 5.01 0.67 12.35
C TYR A 293 5.92 -0.57 12.49
N PRO A 294 5.52 -1.65 13.18
CA PRO A 294 6.39 -2.82 13.33
C PRO A 294 6.68 -3.53 12.01
N THR A 295 5.67 -3.63 11.13
CA THR A 295 5.83 -4.31 9.83
C THR A 295 6.66 -3.49 8.86
N ILE A 296 6.36 -2.18 8.72
CA ILE A 296 7.12 -1.29 7.82
C ILE A 296 8.58 -1.20 8.26
N MET A 297 8.85 -1.14 9.57
CA MET A 297 10.22 -1.13 10.06
C MET A 297 10.96 -2.42 9.69
N ALA A 298 10.34 -3.59 9.90
CA ALA A 298 10.93 -4.87 9.51
C ALA A 298 11.13 -4.98 7.99
N HIS A 299 10.15 -4.54 7.19
CA HIS A 299 10.23 -4.55 5.73
C HIS A 299 11.29 -3.58 5.19
N ASN A 300 11.36 -2.36 5.72
CA ASN A 300 12.38 -1.38 5.35
C ASN A 300 13.78 -1.86 5.72
N ILE A 301 13.95 -2.53 6.87
CA ILE A 301 15.21 -3.18 7.25
C ILE A 301 15.54 -4.29 6.26
N ARG A 302 14.58 -5.15 5.90
CA ARG A 302 14.75 -6.22 4.90
C ARG A 302 15.19 -5.66 3.54
N ILE A 303 14.55 -4.58 3.09
CA ILE A 303 14.87 -3.85 1.86
C ILE A 303 16.27 -3.22 1.94
N ALA A 304 16.60 -2.57 3.05
CA ALA A 304 17.91 -1.93 3.26
C ALA A 304 19.05 -2.95 3.30
N LEU A 305 18.78 -4.14 3.84
CA LEU A 305 19.72 -5.26 3.93
C LEU A 305 19.72 -6.17 2.68
N ASN A 306 18.91 -5.85 1.66
CA ASN A 306 18.77 -6.62 0.43
C ASN A 306 18.45 -8.12 0.66
N MET A 307 17.60 -8.41 1.65
CA MET A 307 17.29 -9.77 2.08
C MET A 307 16.18 -10.45 1.25
N ASP A 308 15.73 -9.82 0.15
CA ASP A 308 14.64 -10.33 -0.72
C ASP A 308 15.10 -11.23 -1.87
N GLY A 309 16.31 -11.77 -1.76
CA GLY A 309 16.87 -12.70 -2.74
C GLY A 309 16.75 -14.17 -2.32
N VAL A 310 15.52 -14.68 -2.12
CA VAL A 310 15.06 -16.08 -2.39
C VAL A 310 13.54 -16.07 -2.54
#